data_AF-A0A1G7GY77-F1
#
_entry.id   AF-A0A1G7GY77-F1
#
_cell.length_a   1.000
_cell.length_b   1.000
_cell.length_c   1.000
_cell.angle_alpha   90.00
_cell.angle_beta   90.00
_cell.angle_gamma   90.00
#
_symmetry.space_group_name_H-M   'P 1'
#
loop_
_entity.id
_entity.type
_entity.pdbx_description
1 polymer ?
#
loop_
_entity_poly.entity_id
_entity_poly.type
_entity_poly.pdbx_seq_one_letter_code
_entity_poly.pdbx_strand_id
1 'polypeptide(L)'
;MSLNRNSGSRNHDIRVQQQKKKRMINNLLVLGIFACLIIFFVYIINLGAEGNDNSTELDTATVPWDYKIESAKVGDIIGGDMTILPDNQLLPNDNNYATGDQVWTLKYMTANMLPINEKGNDINLSSWEPIKSYSSKEAAERDLKELKLNLKAEVELVGVYKTEYQSKHRQFAVITLPSGHTVKQPIDDVRYQKFKNKKKVSVMLEEVHDFVDYDLAMAKFRGWAE
;
A
#
# COMPACT_ATOMS: atom_id res chain seq x y z
N MET A 1 -21.14 -61.74 79.05
CA MET A 1 -19.93 -61.32 78.29
C MET A 1 -20.35 -61.21 76.82
N SER A 2 -20.82 -60.05 76.39
CA SER A 2 -21.37 -59.86 75.06
C SER A 2 -21.29 -58.40 74.65
N LEU A 3 -20.84 -58.21 73.40
CA LEU A 3 -20.98 -57.03 72.54
C LEU A 3 -20.26 -55.74 72.94
N ASN A 4 -19.09 -55.50 72.33
CA ASN A 4 -18.84 -54.22 71.67
C ASN A 4 -17.67 -54.27 70.65
N ARG A 5 -17.91 -54.85 69.47
CA ARG A 5 -17.03 -54.72 68.30
C ARG A 5 -17.85 -54.22 67.11
N ASN A 6 -18.34 -52.97 67.13
CA ASN A 6 -19.06 -52.45 65.96
C ASN A 6 -19.06 -50.92 65.78
N SER A 7 -18.06 -50.17 66.28
CA SER A 7 -17.97 -48.71 66.06
C SER A 7 -16.88 -48.28 65.06
N GLY A 8 -15.85 -49.10 64.83
CA GLY A 8 -14.75 -48.76 63.91
C GLY A 8 -15.12 -48.82 62.42
N SER A 9 -15.89 -49.82 61.99
CA SER A 9 -16.28 -50.01 60.58
C SER A 9 -17.22 -48.90 60.09
N ARG A 10 -18.19 -48.50 60.91
CA ARG A 10 -19.18 -47.46 60.55
C ARG A 10 -18.54 -46.10 60.28
N ASN A 11 -17.52 -45.71 61.04
CA ASN A 11 -16.84 -44.42 60.85
C ASN A 11 -15.97 -44.39 59.59
N HIS A 12 -15.40 -45.53 59.18
CA HIS A 12 -14.65 -45.64 57.93
C HIS A 12 -15.58 -45.52 56.71
N ASP A 13 -16.72 -46.22 56.74
CA ASP A 13 -17.71 -46.19 55.64
C ASP A 13 -18.34 -44.80 55.46
N ILE A 14 -18.61 -44.07 56.55
CA ILE A 14 -19.14 -42.69 56.47
C ILE A 14 -18.15 -41.75 55.77
N ARG A 15 -16.84 -41.86 56.06
CA ARG A 15 -15.80 -41.01 55.44
C ARG A 15 -15.64 -41.31 53.95
N VAL A 16 -15.71 -42.59 53.55
CA VAL A 16 -15.65 -43.00 52.13
C VAL A 16 -16.88 -42.50 51.36
N GLN A 17 -18.07 -42.57 51.96
CA GLN A 17 -19.31 -42.05 51.36
C GLN A 17 -19.29 -40.53 51.21
N GLN A 18 -18.77 -39.80 52.20
CA GLN A 18 -18.61 -38.35 52.14
C GLN A 18 -17.60 -37.92 51.06
N GLN A 19 -16.49 -38.64 50.90
CA GLN A 19 -15.51 -38.36 49.84
C GLN A 19 -16.08 -38.62 48.43
N LYS A 20 -16.83 -39.71 48.25
CA LYS A 20 -17.51 -40.00 46.96
C LYS A 20 -18.54 -38.93 46.62
N LYS A 21 -19.36 -38.50 47.60
CA LYS A 21 -20.35 -37.43 47.41
C LYS A 21 -19.69 -36.09 47.08
N LYS A 22 -18.58 -35.74 47.74
CA LYS A 22 -17.81 -34.52 47.45
C LYS A 22 -17.16 -34.55 46.06
N ARG A 23 -16.63 -35.70 45.63
CA ARG A 23 -16.11 -35.89 44.26
C ARG A 23 -17.22 -35.78 43.20
N MET A 24 -18.40 -36.35 43.45
CA MET A 24 -19.54 -36.22 42.54
C MET A 24 -20.03 -34.77 42.43
N ILE A 25 -20.10 -34.04 43.55
CA ILE A 25 -20.50 -32.62 43.54
C ILE A 25 -19.47 -31.77 42.78
N ASN A 26 -18.17 -32.00 42.98
CA ASN A 26 -17.13 -31.27 42.25
C ASN A 26 -17.15 -31.58 40.75
N ASN A 27 -17.34 -32.83 40.34
CA ASN A 27 -17.44 -33.19 38.92
C ASN A 27 -18.70 -32.60 38.27
N LEU A 28 -19.82 -32.55 39.00
CA LEU A 28 -21.07 -31.94 38.52
C LEU A 28 -20.92 -30.42 38.35
N LEU A 29 -20.22 -29.75 39.28
CA LEU A 29 -19.90 -28.32 39.19
C LEU A 29 -18.98 -28.02 38.00
N VAL A 30 -17.95 -28.83 37.76
CA VAL A 30 -17.02 -28.65 36.63
C VAL A 30 -17.73 -28.84 35.28
N LEU A 31 -18.62 -29.84 35.17
CA LEU A 31 -19.45 -30.04 33.98
C LEU A 31 -20.40 -28.86 33.71
N GLY A 32 -21.01 -28.30 34.75
CA GLY A 32 -21.88 -27.14 34.63
C GLY A 32 -21.14 -25.89 34.13
N ILE A 33 -19.94 -25.63 34.66
CA ILE A 33 -19.10 -24.49 34.24
C ILE A 33 -18.68 -24.65 32.77
N PHE A 34 -18.30 -25.86 32.35
CA PHE A 34 -17.89 -26.12 30.97
C PHE A 34 -19.06 -25.94 29.98
N ALA A 35 -20.27 -26.35 30.35
CA ALA A 35 -21.47 -26.13 29.54
C ALA A 35 -21.81 -24.63 29.40
N CYS A 36 -21.70 -23.84 30.48
CA CYS A 36 -21.91 -22.40 30.43
C CYS A 36 -20.87 -21.69 29.56
N LEU A 37 -19.60 -22.12 29.58
CA LEU A 37 -18.55 -21.56 28.73
C LEU A 37 -18.77 -21.85 27.24
N ILE A 38 -19.25 -23.04 26.89
CA ILE A 38 -19.57 -23.38 25.49
C ILE A 38 -20.73 -22.51 24.98
N ILE A 39 -21.78 -22.33 25.79
CA ILE A 39 -22.93 -21.49 25.42
C ILE A 39 -22.48 -20.02 25.25
N PHE A 40 -21.61 -19.53 26.13
CA PHE A 40 -21.04 -18.19 26.01
C PHE A 40 -20.18 -18.03 24.74
N PHE A 41 -19.36 -19.03 24.39
CA PHE A 41 -18.54 -18.99 23.17
C PHE A 41 -19.40 -18.99 21.89
N VAL A 42 -20.48 -19.78 21.86
CA VAL A 42 -21.43 -19.80 20.72
C VAL A 42 -22.19 -18.47 20.60
N TYR A 43 -22.52 -17.82 21.72
CA TYR A 43 -23.14 -16.50 21.72
C TYR A 43 -22.20 -15.42 21.18
N ILE A 44 -20.91 -15.44 21.57
CA ILE A 44 -19.89 -14.52 21.04
C ILE A 44 -19.68 -14.72 19.52
N ILE A 45 -19.68 -15.96 19.03
CA ILE A 45 -19.54 -16.24 17.58
C ILE A 45 -20.75 -15.70 16.80
N ASN A 46 -21.96 -15.84 17.33
CA ASN A 46 -23.18 -15.33 16.67
C ASN A 46 -23.34 -13.80 16.78
N LEU A 47 -22.77 -13.15 17.80
CA LEU A 47 -22.75 -11.68 17.90
C LEU A 47 -21.76 -11.02 16.93
N GLY A 48 -20.80 -11.77 16.39
CA GLY A 48 -19.81 -11.30 15.41
C GLY A 48 -20.20 -11.55 13.95
N ALA A 49 -21.42 -12.05 13.70
CA ALA A 49 -21.88 -12.45 12.37
C ALA A 49 -23.00 -11.55 11.82
N GLU A 50 -23.04 -10.27 12.21
CA GLU A 50 -23.66 -9.24 11.36
C GLU A 50 -22.70 -8.94 10.23
N GLY A 51 -23.11 -9.35 9.02
CA GLY A 51 -22.35 -9.26 7.79
C GLY A 51 -21.90 -7.82 7.53
N ASN A 52 -20.62 -7.58 7.83
CA ASN A 52 -19.88 -6.52 7.19
C ASN A 52 -19.60 -7.01 5.76
N ASP A 53 -20.58 -6.82 4.89
CA ASP A 53 -20.43 -6.96 3.45
C ASP A 53 -19.56 -5.78 2.97
N ASN A 54 -18.30 -5.78 3.42
CA ASN A 54 -17.23 -5.07 2.77
C ASN A 54 -16.97 -5.85 1.48
N SER A 55 -17.85 -5.68 0.50
CA SER A 55 -17.43 -5.68 -0.89
C SER A 55 -16.28 -4.68 -0.94
N THR A 56 -15.07 -5.21 -0.85
CA THR A 56 -13.86 -4.46 -1.06
C THR A 56 -13.91 -4.16 -2.55
N GLU A 57 -14.60 -3.06 -2.91
CA GLU A 57 -14.20 -2.33 -4.10
C GLU A 57 -12.70 -2.18 -3.93
N LEU A 58 -11.98 -2.86 -4.82
CA LEU A 58 -10.55 -2.75 -4.93
C LEU A 58 -10.33 -1.27 -5.23
N ASP A 59 -10.07 -0.48 -4.19
CA ASP A 59 -9.88 0.96 -4.26
C ASP A 59 -8.64 1.17 -5.12
N THR A 60 -8.85 1.31 -6.42
CA THR A 60 -7.80 1.58 -7.38
C THR A 60 -7.37 3.01 -7.12
N ALA A 61 -6.35 3.16 -6.26
CA ALA A 61 -5.76 4.47 -6.01
C ALA A 61 -5.18 4.98 -7.33
N THR A 62 -5.88 5.95 -7.94
CA THR A 62 -5.39 6.69 -9.09
C THR A 62 -4.39 7.70 -8.57
N VAL A 63 -3.14 7.63 -9.02
CA VAL A 63 -2.07 8.53 -8.58
C VAL A 63 -1.51 9.33 -9.75
N PRO A 64 -1.02 10.56 -9.52
CA PRO A 64 -0.28 11.29 -10.53
C PRO A 64 0.97 10.49 -10.91
N TRP A 65 1.14 10.20 -12.20
CA TRP A 65 2.25 9.39 -12.67
C TRP A 65 3.36 10.25 -13.23
N ASP A 66 3.09 11.07 -14.24
CA ASP A 66 4.14 11.86 -14.86
C ASP A 66 3.57 13.09 -15.59
N TYR A 67 4.44 14.06 -15.84
CA TYR A 67 4.17 15.26 -16.61
C TYR A 67 5.21 15.46 -17.69
N LYS A 68 4.79 16.02 -18.81
CA LYS A 68 5.67 16.43 -19.89
C LYS A 68 5.22 17.74 -20.52
N ILE A 69 6.17 18.42 -21.14
CA ILE A 69 5.91 19.59 -21.98
C ILE A 69 6.08 19.19 -23.43
N GLU A 70 5.11 19.55 -24.25
CA GLU A 70 5.10 19.23 -25.68
C GLU A 70 4.71 20.46 -26.50
N SER A 71 5.41 20.69 -27.61
CA SER A 71 5.07 21.73 -28.56
C SER A 71 3.89 21.25 -29.39
N ALA A 72 2.81 22.02 -29.45
CA ALA A 72 1.59 21.65 -30.16
C ALA A 72 0.96 22.85 -30.88
N LYS A 73 0.13 22.56 -31.89
CA LYS A 73 -0.53 23.59 -32.68
C LYS A 73 -2.01 23.71 -32.29
N VAL A 74 -2.48 24.94 -32.17
CA VAL A 74 -3.88 25.25 -31.92
C VAL A 74 -4.69 24.92 -33.16
N GLY A 75 -5.72 24.09 -33.01
CA GLY A 75 -6.68 23.76 -34.05
C GLY A 75 -7.91 24.67 -33.98
N ASP A 76 -9.08 24.09 -34.23
CA ASP A 76 -10.36 24.79 -34.16
C ASP A 76 -10.69 25.21 -32.72
N ILE A 77 -11.36 26.36 -32.60
CA ILE A 77 -11.90 26.87 -31.34
C ILE A 77 -13.38 26.50 -31.26
N ILE A 78 -13.75 25.69 -30.27
CA ILE A 78 -15.08 25.11 -30.11
C ILE A 78 -15.59 25.49 -28.71
N GLY A 79 -16.63 26.31 -28.64
CA GLY A 79 -17.24 26.67 -27.36
C GLY A 79 -16.34 27.47 -26.41
N GLY A 80 -15.26 28.09 -26.91
CA GLY A 80 -14.26 28.81 -26.11
C GLY A 80 -13.02 27.98 -25.81
N ASP A 81 -13.09 26.66 -25.96
CA ASP A 81 -11.93 25.78 -25.86
C ASP A 81 -11.22 25.68 -27.21
N MET A 82 -9.92 25.42 -27.18
CA MET A 82 -9.14 25.12 -28.38
C MET A 82 -8.88 23.62 -28.48
N THR A 83 -8.82 23.12 -29.71
CA THR A 83 -8.30 21.77 -29.98
C THR A 83 -6.77 21.78 -30.08
N ILE A 84 -6.13 20.75 -29.55
CA ILE A 84 -4.68 20.58 -29.61
C ILE A 84 -4.35 19.50 -30.64
N LEU A 85 -3.64 19.89 -31.70
CA LEU A 85 -3.23 18.98 -32.78
C LEU A 85 -1.98 18.17 -32.39
N PRO A 86 -1.86 16.91 -32.85
CA PRO A 86 -2.73 16.22 -33.82
C PRO A 86 -3.93 15.48 -33.20
N ASP A 87 -3.96 15.34 -31.88
CA ASP A 87 -4.90 14.43 -31.18
C ASP A 87 -6.33 15.00 -31.04
N ASN A 88 -6.53 16.27 -31.40
CA ASN A 88 -7.80 17.01 -31.28
C ASN A 88 -8.38 17.02 -29.85
N GLN A 89 -7.51 16.94 -28.84
CA GLN A 89 -7.90 17.07 -27.44
C GLN A 89 -8.33 18.52 -27.15
N LEU A 90 -9.44 18.70 -26.43
CA LEU A 90 -9.92 20.02 -26.03
C LEU A 90 -9.11 20.55 -24.83
N LEU A 91 -8.82 21.84 -24.85
CA LEU A 91 -8.13 22.56 -23.80
C LEU A 91 -8.66 23.99 -23.69
N PRO A 92 -8.90 24.53 -22.48
CA PRO A 92 -9.33 25.92 -22.31
C PRO A 92 -8.38 26.92 -22.99
N ASN A 93 -8.95 27.90 -23.68
CA ASN A 93 -8.20 28.95 -24.38
C ASN A 93 -7.99 30.20 -23.50
N ASP A 94 -7.48 30.02 -22.29
CA ASP A 94 -7.36 31.10 -21.29
C ASP A 94 -6.47 32.27 -21.73
N ASN A 95 -5.53 32.01 -22.63
CA ASN A 95 -4.59 33.00 -23.16
C ASN A 95 -4.99 33.55 -24.54
N ASN A 96 -6.21 33.27 -25.02
CA ASN A 96 -6.77 33.78 -26.28
C ASN A 96 -5.91 33.49 -27.53
N TYR A 97 -5.39 32.27 -27.67
CA TYR A 97 -4.68 31.83 -28.86
C TYR A 97 -5.61 31.76 -30.08
N ALA A 98 -5.04 32.00 -31.26
CA ALA A 98 -5.72 31.83 -32.53
C ALA A 98 -5.46 30.44 -33.13
N THR A 99 -6.39 29.96 -33.95
CA THR A 99 -6.19 28.76 -34.75
C THR A 99 -4.91 28.87 -35.58
N GLY A 100 -4.05 27.87 -35.46
CA GLY A 100 -2.78 27.79 -36.13
C GLY A 100 -1.58 28.26 -35.30
N ASP A 101 -1.80 28.86 -34.13
CA ASP A 101 -0.72 29.28 -33.25
C ASP A 101 0.08 28.08 -32.73
N GLN A 102 1.38 28.31 -32.56
CA GLN A 102 2.25 27.36 -31.88
C GLN A 102 2.21 27.63 -30.37
N VAL A 103 1.87 26.62 -29.60
CA VAL A 103 1.82 26.67 -28.14
C VAL A 103 2.67 25.56 -27.52
N TRP A 104 2.96 25.72 -26.24
CA TRP A 104 3.52 24.67 -25.40
C TRP A 104 2.42 24.14 -24.50
N THR A 105 2.25 22.83 -24.44
CA THR A 105 1.23 22.17 -23.63
C THR A 105 1.90 21.40 -22.51
N LEU A 106 1.43 21.61 -21.28
CA LEU A 106 1.71 20.73 -20.17
C LEU A 106 0.69 19.59 -20.24
N LYS A 107 1.20 18.37 -20.35
CA LYS A 107 0.42 17.14 -20.38
C LYS A 107 0.71 16.30 -19.13
N TYR A 108 -0.30 15.59 -18.65
CA TYR A 108 -0.21 14.68 -17.52
C TYR A 108 -0.58 13.25 -17.91
N MET A 109 -0.13 12.32 -17.08
CA MET A 109 -0.47 10.91 -17.10
C MET A 109 -0.72 10.47 -15.67
N THR A 110 -1.76 9.69 -15.46
CA THR A 110 -2.07 9.04 -14.17
C THR A 110 -1.78 7.55 -14.24
N ALA A 111 -1.67 6.93 -13.07
CA ALA A 111 -1.55 5.49 -12.93
C ALA A 111 -2.64 4.97 -12.01
N ASN A 112 -3.39 3.98 -12.49
CA ASN A 112 -4.31 3.21 -11.66
C ASN A 112 -3.51 2.07 -11.04
N MET A 113 -3.33 2.15 -9.73
CA MET A 113 -2.69 1.09 -8.95
C MET A 113 -3.71 -0.01 -8.70
N LEU A 114 -3.53 -1.16 -9.35
CA LEU A 114 -4.35 -2.31 -9.04
C LEU A 114 -3.84 -2.95 -7.73
N PRO A 115 -4.73 -3.52 -6.91
CA PRO A 115 -4.36 -4.21 -5.69
C PRO A 115 -3.27 -5.24 -5.94
N ILE A 116 -2.32 -5.28 -5.00
CA ILE A 116 -1.22 -6.23 -5.02
C ILE A 116 -1.80 -7.64 -5.01
N ASN A 117 -1.59 -8.37 -6.11
CA ASN A 117 -1.89 -9.80 -6.18
C ASN A 117 -0.57 -10.60 -6.05
N GLU A 118 -0.67 -11.92 -5.93
CA GLU A 118 0.49 -12.82 -5.80
C GLU A 118 1.52 -12.70 -6.97
N LYS A 119 1.16 -12.02 -8.07
CA LYS A 119 1.99 -11.80 -9.26
C LYS A 119 2.65 -10.42 -9.34
N GLY A 120 2.40 -9.52 -8.38
CA GLY A 120 3.05 -8.21 -8.27
C GLY A 120 2.09 -7.01 -8.35
N ASN A 121 2.68 -5.80 -8.45
CA ASN A 121 1.94 -4.56 -8.63
C ASN A 121 1.55 -4.45 -10.11
N ASP A 122 0.26 -4.54 -10.42
CA ASP A 122 -0.25 -4.26 -11.76
C ASP A 122 -0.58 -2.77 -11.87
N ILE A 123 -0.06 -2.12 -12.91
CA ILE A 123 -0.13 -0.66 -13.10
C ILE A 123 -0.70 -0.41 -14.48
N ASN A 124 -1.86 0.25 -14.52
CA ASN A 124 -2.46 0.72 -15.78
C ASN A 124 -2.24 2.23 -15.91
N LEU A 125 -1.60 2.65 -17.01
CA LEU A 125 -1.28 4.04 -17.28
C LEU A 125 -2.36 4.68 -18.17
N SER A 126 -2.80 5.88 -17.81
CA SER A 126 -3.69 6.66 -18.67
C SER A 126 -2.99 7.08 -19.96
N SER A 127 -3.76 7.54 -20.95
CA SER A 127 -3.19 8.30 -22.05
C SER A 127 -2.67 9.66 -21.56
N TRP A 128 -1.80 10.29 -22.35
CA TRP A 128 -1.38 11.65 -22.07
C TRP A 128 -2.52 12.63 -22.37
N GLU A 129 -2.84 13.50 -21.43
CA GLU A 129 -3.91 14.49 -21.56
C GLU A 129 -3.36 15.90 -21.29
N PRO A 130 -3.75 16.93 -22.07
CA PRO A 130 -3.31 18.30 -21.86
C PRO A 130 -4.11 18.93 -20.73
N ILE A 131 -3.42 19.66 -19.85
CA ILE A 131 -4.04 20.39 -18.73
C ILE A 131 -3.90 21.89 -18.84
N LYS A 132 -2.81 22.36 -19.46
CA LYS A 132 -2.54 23.80 -19.55
C LYS A 132 -1.69 24.12 -20.76
N SER A 133 -1.89 25.31 -21.30
CA SER A 133 -1.16 25.85 -22.45
C SER A 133 -0.37 27.08 -22.07
N TYR A 134 0.74 27.29 -22.78
CA TYR A 134 1.69 28.37 -22.56
C TYR A 134 2.16 28.94 -23.89
N SER A 135 2.38 30.26 -23.92
CA SER A 135 2.95 30.95 -25.06
C SER A 135 4.45 30.72 -25.20
N SER A 136 5.14 30.38 -24.10
CA SER A 136 6.58 30.12 -24.09
C SER A 136 6.92 28.83 -23.35
N LYS A 137 8.04 28.22 -23.75
CA LYS A 137 8.53 26.98 -23.15
C LYS A 137 8.97 27.21 -21.71
N GLU A 138 9.56 28.37 -21.45
CA GLU A 138 10.13 28.74 -20.15
C GLU A 138 9.04 28.86 -19.08
N ALA A 139 7.84 29.32 -19.46
CA ALA A 139 6.69 29.36 -18.57
C ALA A 139 6.21 27.94 -18.24
N ALA A 140 6.08 27.08 -19.25
CA ALA A 140 5.71 25.67 -19.04
C ALA A 140 6.72 24.92 -18.15
N GLU A 141 8.02 25.15 -18.37
CA GLU A 141 9.10 24.54 -17.59
C GLU A 141 9.15 25.02 -16.14
N ARG A 142 8.61 26.20 -15.85
CA ARG A 142 8.49 26.69 -14.47
C ARG A 142 7.44 25.89 -13.72
N ASP A 143 6.23 25.80 -14.25
CA ASP A 143 5.14 25.03 -13.65
C ASP A 143 5.50 23.53 -13.54
N LEU A 144 6.16 22.96 -14.56
CA LEU A 144 6.62 21.56 -14.51
C LEU A 144 7.57 21.29 -13.34
N LYS A 145 8.43 22.26 -12.97
CA LYS A 145 9.35 22.10 -11.83
C LYS A 145 8.62 22.10 -10.49
N GLU A 146 7.47 22.76 -10.40
CA GLU A 146 6.65 22.74 -9.19
C GLU A 146 5.95 21.40 -9.02
N LEU A 147 5.57 20.75 -10.12
CA LEU A 147 4.92 19.43 -10.12
C LEU A 147 5.90 18.26 -9.96
N LYS A 148 7.18 18.44 -10.35
CA LYS A 148 8.20 17.40 -10.34
C LYS A 148 9.40 17.80 -9.49
N LEU A 149 9.38 17.37 -8.23
CA LEU A 149 10.44 17.66 -7.27
C LEU A 149 11.46 16.53 -7.24
N ASN A 150 12.74 16.88 -7.41
CA ASN A 150 13.83 15.94 -7.20
C ASN A 150 14.42 16.15 -5.81
N LEU A 151 14.36 15.13 -4.96
CA LEU A 151 14.79 15.22 -3.58
C LEU A 151 15.70 14.05 -3.18
N LYS A 152 16.63 14.34 -2.27
CA LYS A 152 17.44 13.31 -1.61
C LYS A 152 16.71 12.89 -0.35
N ALA A 153 16.35 11.61 -0.26
CA ALA A 153 15.68 11.04 0.91
C ALA A 153 16.44 9.85 1.46
N GLU A 154 16.27 9.60 2.76
CA GLU A 154 16.70 8.36 3.39
C GLU A 154 15.52 7.40 3.47
N VAL A 155 15.64 6.25 2.81
CA VAL A 155 14.58 5.23 2.71
C VAL A 155 15.00 3.95 3.41
N GLU A 156 14.01 3.13 3.77
CA GLU A 156 14.26 1.82 4.35
C GLU A 156 14.92 0.89 3.34
N LEU A 157 15.99 0.23 3.76
CA LEU A 157 16.64 -0.85 3.02
C LEU A 157 16.14 -2.17 3.60
N VAL A 158 15.27 -2.84 2.84
CA VAL A 158 14.74 -4.17 3.17
C VAL A 158 15.87 -5.21 3.15
N GLY A 159 16.79 -5.08 2.18
CA GLY A 159 17.99 -5.90 2.15
C GLY A 159 18.74 -5.84 0.83
N VAL A 160 19.84 -6.59 0.77
CA VAL A 160 20.65 -6.76 -0.43
C VAL A 160 20.89 -8.24 -0.69
N TYR A 161 20.90 -8.63 -1.95
CA TYR A 161 21.20 -10.00 -2.33
C TYR A 161 21.99 -10.08 -3.63
N LYS A 162 22.67 -11.22 -3.79
CA LYS A 162 23.47 -11.54 -4.96
C LYS A 162 22.81 -12.74 -5.65
N THR A 163 22.65 -12.62 -6.95
CA THR A 163 22.14 -13.68 -7.82
C THR A 163 23.25 -14.16 -8.74
N GLU A 164 23.18 -15.42 -9.14
CA GLU A 164 24.08 -16.03 -10.12
C GLU A 164 23.26 -16.68 -11.23
N TYR A 165 23.63 -16.39 -12.47
CA TYR A 165 23.08 -17.04 -13.65
C TYR A 165 24.16 -17.19 -14.72
N GLN A 166 24.42 -18.41 -15.19
CA GLN A 166 25.47 -18.72 -16.17
C GLN A 166 26.85 -18.14 -15.76
N SER A 167 27.23 -18.33 -14.49
CA SER A 167 28.47 -17.79 -13.90
C SER A 167 28.60 -16.25 -13.94
N LYS A 168 27.52 -15.53 -14.26
CA LYS A 168 27.44 -14.07 -14.13
C LYS A 168 26.74 -13.74 -12.83
N HIS A 169 27.33 -12.81 -12.08
CA HIS A 169 26.73 -12.31 -10.85
C HIS A 169 26.04 -10.97 -11.07
N ARG A 170 24.88 -10.79 -10.43
CA ARG A 170 24.23 -9.48 -10.29
C ARG A 170 23.81 -9.26 -8.84
N GLN A 171 24.12 -8.09 -8.32
CA GLN A 171 23.72 -7.64 -6.99
C GLN A 171 22.49 -6.73 -7.10
N PHE A 172 21.61 -6.82 -6.11
CA PHE A 172 20.41 -6.00 -6.00
C PHE A 172 20.25 -5.48 -4.59
N ALA A 173 19.68 -4.30 -4.47
CA ALA A 173 19.11 -3.77 -3.24
C ALA A 173 17.59 -3.67 -3.38
N VAL A 174 16.90 -3.92 -2.27
CA VAL A 174 15.46 -3.77 -2.14
C VAL A 174 15.19 -2.70 -1.11
N ILE A 175 14.45 -1.67 -1.51
CA ILE A 175 14.11 -0.52 -0.67
C ILE A 175 12.59 -0.35 -0.60
N THR A 176 12.11 0.24 0.49
CA THR A 176 10.71 0.67 0.62
C THR A 176 10.66 2.18 0.45
N LEU A 177 9.90 2.65 -0.55
CA LEU A 177 9.69 4.07 -0.80
C LEU A 177 8.71 4.67 0.23
N PRO A 178 8.71 6.01 0.42
CA PRO A 178 7.72 6.68 1.27
C PRO A 178 6.27 6.38 0.89
N SER A 179 6.02 6.08 -0.39
CA SER A 179 4.71 5.66 -0.89
C SER A 179 4.31 4.23 -0.49
N GLY A 180 5.11 3.54 0.33
CA GLY A 180 4.91 2.14 0.73
C GLY A 180 5.36 1.10 -0.30
N HIS A 181 5.72 1.52 -1.52
CA HIS A 181 6.13 0.60 -2.57
C HIS A 181 7.53 0.04 -2.34
N THR A 182 7.68 -1.27 -2.51
CA THR A 182 8.99 -1.92 -2.50
C THR A 182 9.58 -1.93 -3.90
N VAL A 183 10.82 -1.46 -4.04
CA VAL A 183 11.53 -1.38 -5.32
C VAL A 183 12.83 -2.17 -5.25
N LYS A 184 13.02 -3.07 -6.22
CA LYS A 184 14.27 -3.79 -6.43
C LYS A 184 15.10 -3.08 -7.50
N GLN A 185 16.31 -2.67 -7.15
CA GLN A 185 17.21 -1.97 -8.06
C GLN A 185 18.59 -2.63 -8.11
N PRO A 186 19.22 -2.70 -9.29
CA PRO A 186 20.58 -3.20 -9.41
C PRO A 186 21.58 -2.28 -8.70
N ILE A 187 22.64 -2.88 -8.16
CA ILE A 187 23.75 -2.18 -7.51
C ILE A 187 25.08 -2.80 -7.93
N ASP A 188 26.16 -2.02 -7.86
CA ASP A 188 27.52 -2.53 -7.99
C ASP A 188 28.02 -3.22 -6.71
N ASP A 189 29.19 -3.84 -6.78
CA ASP A 189 29.77 -4.57 -5.65
C ASP A 189 30.14 -3.65 -4.47
N VAL A 190 30.58 -2.42 -4.75
CA VAL A 190 30.94 -1.44 -3.70
C VAL A 190 29.70 -1.07 -2.88
N ARG A 191 28.59 -0.75 -3.54
CA ARG A 191 27.30 -0.48 -2.90
C ARG A 191 26.77 -1.71 -2.18
N TYR A 192 26.91 -2.90 -2.77
CA TYR A 192 26.52 -4.16 -2.11
C TYR A 192 27.21 -4.33 -0.77
N GLN A 193 28.54 -4.16 -0.69
CA GLN A 193 29.26 -4.24 0.59
C GLN A 193 28.85 -3.12 1.55
N LYS A 194 28.66 -1.88 1.06
CA LYS A 194 28.23 -0.72 1.88
C LYS A 194 26.84 -0.92 2.49
N PHE A 195 25.95 -1.61 1.78
CA PHE A 195 24.52 -1.71 2.13
C PHE A 195 24.18 -2.93 3.00
N LYS A 196 24.96 -4.02 2.95
CA LYS A 196 24.72 -5.26 3.72
C LYS A 196 24.34 -5.05 5.19
N ASN A 197 24.98 -4.09 5.84
CA ASN A 197 24.83 -3.87 7.28
C ASN A 197 23.97 -2.63 7.60
N LYS A 198 23.30 -2.05 6.60
CA LYS A 198 22.46 -0.87 6.77
C LYS A 198 20.98 -1.26 6.83
N LYS A 199 20.20 -0.47 7.56
CA LYS A 199 18.73 -0.53 7.56
C LYS A 199 18.10 0.58 6.72
N LYS A 200 18.89 1.60 6.37
CA LYS A 200 18.46 2.75 5.60
C LYS A 200 19.56 3.20 4.65
N VAL A 201 19.16 3.74 3.50
CA VAL A 201 20.06 4.23 2.45
C VAL A 201 19.54 5.53 1.86
N SER A 202 20.46 6.40 1.46
CA SER A 202 20.09 7.63 0.76
C SER A 202 19.82 7.34 -0.72
N VAL A 203 18.74 7.90 -1.23
CA VAL A 203 18.28 7.75 -2.62
C VAL A 203 17.86 9.11 -3.16
N MET A 204 17.92 9.24 -4.48
CA MET A 204 17.27 10.32 -5.21
C MET A 204 15.86 9.85 -5.56
N LEU A 205 14.86 10.62 -5.13
CA LEU A 205 13.47 10.44 -5.48
C LEU A 205 13.03 11.57 -6.41
N GLU A 206 12.15 11.25 -7.35
CA GLU A 206 11.29 12.24 -7.99
C GLU A 206 9.90 12.10 -7.38
N GLU A 207 9.42 13.17 -6.77
CA GLU A 207 8.07 13.30 -6.29
C GLU A 207 7.24 14.02 -7.36
N VAL A 208 6.14 13.39 -7.75
CA VAL A 208 5.22 13.89 -8.76
C VAL A 208 3.91 14.24 -8.06
N HIS A 209 3.59 15.53 -8.01
CA HIS A 209 2.38 16.05 -7.35
C HIS A 209 1.21 16.08 -8.32
N ASP A 210 -0.01 15.89 -7.83
CA ASP A 210 -1.20 16.12 -8.63
C ASP A 210 -1.38 17.63 -8.89
N PHE A 211 -1.84 17.98 -10.09
CA PHE A 211 -1.98 19.37 -10.52
C PHE A 211 -3.15 20.08 -9.80
N VAL A 212 -4.16 19.31 -9.41
CA VAL A 212 -5.37 19.80 -8.73
C VAL A 212 -5.24 19.63 -7.22
N ASP A 213 -4.57 18.58 -6.76
CA ASP A 213 -4.37 18.28 -5.34
C ASP A 213 -2.88 18.05 -4.97
N TYR A 214 -2.20 19.10 -4.52
CA TYR A 214 -0.77 19.03 -4.20
C TYR A 214 -0.41 18.09 -3.05
N ASP A 215 -1.38 17.73 -2.20
CA ASP A 215 -1.17 16.77 -1.11
C ASP A 215 -1.13 15.32 -1.64
N LEU A 216 -1.69 15.08 -2.83
CA LEU A 216 -1.58 13.81 -3.53
C LEU A 216 -0.28 13.78 -4.35
N ALA A 217 0.64 12.90 -3.97
CA ALA A 217 1.92 12.75 -4.67
C ALA A 217 2.39 11.30 -4.79
N MET A 218 3.16 11.04 -5.84
CA MET A 218 3.80 9.75 -6.09
C MET A 218 5.33 9.90 -6.08
N ALA A 219 5.98 9.16 -5.18
CA ALA A 219 7.44 9.09 -5.12
C ALA A 219 7.99 7.98 -6.03
N LYS A 220 8.94 8.33 -6.90
CA LYS A 220 9.62 7.41 -7.83
C LYS A 220 11.11 7.38 -7.55
N PHE A 221 11.68 6.17 -7.51
CA PHE A 221 13.13 6.01 -7.40
C PHE A 221 13.83 6.52 -8.68
N ARG A 222 14.79 7.44 -8.53
CA ARG A 222 15.61 7.96 -9.63
C ARG A 222 17.08 7.58 -9.54
N GLY A 223 17.55 7.13 -8.38
CA GLY A 223 18.92 6.66 -8.24
C GLY A 223 19.38 6.53 -6.81
N TRP A 224 20.57 5.97 -6.65
CA TRP A 224 21.25 5.92 -5.36
C TRP A 224 21.92 7.26 -5.10
N ALA A 225 21.67 7.86 -3.93
CA ALA A 225 22.35 9.08 -3.51
C ALA A 225 23.55 8.69 -2.64
N GLU A 226 24.72 9.25 -2.94
CA GLU A 226 25.97 8.91 -2.23
C GLU A 226 26.06 9.52 -0.83
#